data_AF-A0A6M4GG19-F1
#
_entry.id   AF-A0A6M4GG19-F1
#
_cell.length_a   1.000
_cell.length_b   1.000
_cell.length_c   1.000
_cell.angle_alpha   90.00
_cell.angle_beta   90.00
_cell.angle_gamma   90.00
#
_symmetry.space_group_name_H-M   'P 1'
#
loop_
_entity.id
_entity.type
_entity.pdbx_description
1 polymer ?
#
loop_
_entity_poly.entity_id
_entity_poly.type
_entity_poly.pdbx_seq_one_letter_code
_entity_poly.pdbx_strand_id
1 'polypeptide(L)' 'MEAAEIRRLRRDSGLSQAGFARLLWAHKRTVQSWETGTMRPTGATLALLTLVKRRGIQILT' A
#
# COMPACT_ATOMS: atom_id res chain seq x y z
N MET A 1 -2.08 -9.21 4.71
CA MET A 1 -1.55 -7.94 5.23
C MET A 1 -2.70 -7.19 5.88
N GLU A 2 -2.50 -6.72 7.10
CA GLU A 2 -3.57 -6.06 7.87
C GLU A 2 -3.69 -4.56 7.53
N ALA A 3 -4.85 -3.97 7.84
CA ALA A 3 -5.13 -2.57 7.54
C ALA A 3 -4.13 -1.61 8.22
N ALA A 4 -3.82 -1.87 9.50
CA ALA A 4 -2.84 -1.09 10.26
C ALA A 4 -1.43 -1.19 9.67
N GLU A 5 -1.09 -2.35 9.12
CA GLU A 5 0.21 -2.64 8.51
C GLU A 5 0.38 -1.88 7.18
N ILE A 6 -0.66 -1.85 6.34
CA ILE A 6 -0.68 -1.08 5.08
C ILE A 6 -0.49 0.41 5.38
N ARG A 7 -1.20 0.91 6.40
CA ARG A 7 -1.12 2.30 6.83
C ARG A 7 0.27 2.66 7.36
N ARG A 8 0.89 1.77 8.13
CA ARG A 8 2.26 1.93 8.61
C ARG A 8 3.24 1.95 7.44
N LEU A 9 3.16 0.98 6.54
CA LEU A 9 4.03 0.89 5.35
C LEU A 9 4.01 2.17 4.52
N ARG A 10 2.82 2.73 4.27
CA ARG A 10 2.70 4.01 3.56
C ARG A 10 3.36 5.16 4.32
N ARG A 11 3.10 5.29 5.63
CA ARG A 11 3.66 6.38 6.44
C ARG A 11 5.18 6.30 6.55
N ASP A 12 5.72 5.09 6.71
CA ASP A 12 7.16 4.83 6.73
C ASP A 12 7.81 5.21 5.40
N SER A 13 7.04 5.17 4.30
CA SER A 13 7.46 5.63 2.97
C SER A 13 7.36 7.16 2.79
N GLY A 14 6.83 7.90 3.76
CA GLY A 14 6.63 9.36 3.66
C GLY A 14 5.55 9.80 2.67
N LEU A 15 4.72 8.87 2.17
CA LEU A 15 3.77 9.16 1.09
C LEU A 15 2.36 9.45 1.59
N SER A 16 1.68 10.35 0.88
CA SER A 16 0.22 10.52 1.00
C SER A 16 -0.50 9.29 0.46
N GLN A 17 -1.77 9.08 0.81
CA GLN A 17 -2.57 7.99 0.24
C GLN A 17 -2.61 8.05 -1.30
N ALA A 18 -2.66 9.26 -1.88
CA ALA A 18 -2.64 9.44 -3.33
C ALA A 18 -1.27 9.12 -3.94
N GLY A 19 -0.17 9.55 -3.31
CA GLY A 19 1.18 9.24 -3.76
C GLY A 19 1.47 7.74 -3.72
N PHE A 20 1.09 7.08 -2.62
CA PHE A 20 1.22 5.63 -2.47
C PHE A 20 0.37 4.86 -3.48
N ALA A 21 -0.86 5.32 -3.73
CA ALA A 21 -1.72 4.74 -4.74
C ALA A 21 -1.11 4.83 -6.15
N ARG A 22 -0.48 5.96 -6.48
CA ARG A 22 0.16 6.18 -7.78
C ARG A 22 1.31 5.20 -8.04
N LEU A 23 2.09 4.85 -7.01
CA LEU A 23 3.15 3.84 -7.12
C LEU A 23 2.64 2.40 -7.22
N LEU A 24 1.45 2.12 -6.69
CA LEU A 24 0.84 0.78 -6.68
C LEU A 24 -0.19 0.58 -7.80
N TRP A 25 -0.22 1.46 -8.81
CA TRP A 25 -1.25 1.49 -9.86
C TRP A 25 -2.69 1.36 -9.31
N ALA A 26 -2.94 1.97 -8.16
CA ALA A 26 -4.21 1.95 -7.46
C ALA A 26 -4.82 3.35 -7.41
N HIS A 27 -6.11 3.42 -7.08
CA HIS A 27 -6.75 4.68 -6.75
C HIS A 27 -6.60 4.99 -5.24
N LYS A 28 -6.60 6.28 -4.88
CA LYS A 28 -6.58 6.72 -3.47
C LYS A 28 -7.66 6.03 -2.62
N ARG A 29 -8.87 5.88 -3.18
CA ARG A 29 -10.01 5.22 -2.52
C ARG A 29 -9.71 3.76 -2.20
N THR A 30 -9.03 3.06 -3.11
CA THR A 30 -8.59 1.67 -2.91
C THR A 30 -7.62 1.56 -1.72
N VAL A 31 -6.61 2.45 -1.67
CA VAL A 31 -5.68 2.52 -0.54
C VAL A 31 -6.40 2.85 0.76
N GLN A 32 -7.36 3.79 0.74
CA GLN A 32 -8.17 4.11 1.90
C GLN A 32 -8.96 2.89 2.40
N SER A 33 -9.62 2.15 1.51
CA SER A 33 -10.36 0.93 1.87
C SER A 33 -9.45 -0.16 2.45
N TRP A 34 -8.21 -0.26 1.97
CA TRP A 34 -7.21 -1.15 2.55
C TRP A 34 -6.79 -0.73 3.95
N GLU A 35 -6.55 0.57 4.17
CA GLU A 35 -6.15 1.12 5.48
C GLU A 35 -7.27 1.13 6.52
N THR A 36 -8.53 1.10 6.10
CA THR A 36 -9.69 0.98 7.00
C THR A 36 -10.18 -0.47 7.15
N GLY A 37 -9.64 -1.41 6.38
CA GLY A 37 -10.01 -2.82 6.42
C GLY A 37 -11.36 -3.15 5.77
N THR A 38 -12.03 -2.19 5.11
CA THR A 38 -13.27 -2.43 4.38
C THR A 38 -13.05 -3.31 3.14
N MET A 39 -11.83 -3.28 2.60
CA MET A 39 -11.40 -4.17 1.52
C MET A 39 -9.98 -4.65 1.80
N ARG A 40 -9.67 -5.90 1.46
CA ARG A 40 -8.31 -6.43 1.58
C ARG A 40 -7.63 -6.45 0.20
N PRO A 41 -6.32 -6.15 0.13
CA PRO A 41 -5.56 -6.33 -1.10
C PRO A 41 -5.47 -7.83 -1.43
N THR A 42 -5.58 -8.16 -2.72
CA THR A 42 -5.56 -9.54 -3.22
C THR A 42 -4.60 -9.65 -4.41
N GLY A 43 -4.25 -10.90 -4.77
CA GLY A 43 -3.45 -11.20 -5.96
C GLY A 43 -2.13 -10.42 -6.05
N ALA A 44 -1.89 -9.82 -7.22
CA ALA A 44 -0.67 -9.07 -7.51
C ALA A 44 -0.42 -7.90 -6.53
N THR A 45 -1.48 -7.20 -6.11
CA THR A 45 -1.37 -6.08 -5.18
C THR A 45 -0.86 -6.54 -3.81
N LEU A 46 -1.33 -7.69 -3.32
CA LEU A 46 -0.84 -8.25 -2.06
C LEU A 46 0.64 -8.65 -2.18
N ALA A 47 1.04 -9.23 -3.31
CA ALA A 47 2.44 -9.57 -3.58
C ALA A 47 3.32 -8.30 -3.61
N LEU A 48 2.85 -7.24 -4.28
CA LEU A 48 3.55 -5.96 -4.37
C LEU A 48 3.71 -5.30 -3.00
N LEU A 49 2.64 -5.21 -2.22
CA LEU A 49 2.67 -4.70 -0.85
C LEU A 49 3.62 -5.51 0.05
N THR A 50 3.65 -6.83 -0.12
CA THR A 50 4.58 -7.70 0.61
C THR A 50 6.03 -7.44 0.20
N LEU A 51 6.28 -7.19 -1.08
CA LEU A 51 7.62 -6.88 -1.59
C LEU A 51 8.08 -5.51 -1.08
N VAL A 52 7.22 -4.49 -1.13
CA VAL A 52 7.46 -3.16 -0.56
C VAL A 52 7.75 -3.25 0.94
N LYS A 53 7.01 -4.09 1.69
CA LYS A 53 7.28 -4.35 3.11
C LYS A 53 8.68 -4.92 3.33
N ARG A 54 9.14 -5.83 2.46
CA ARG A 54 10.43 -6.53 2.62
C ARG A 54 11.64 -5.73 2.14
N ARG A 55 11.47 -4.88 1.12
CA ARG A 55 12.57 -4.22 0.39
C ARG A 55 12.51 -2.70 0.44
N GLY A 56 11.40 -2.12 0.91
CA GLY A 56 11.13 -0.69 0.89
C GLY A 56 10.38 -0.24 -0.37
N ILE A 57 9.85 0.99 -0.32
CA ILE A 57 9.12 1.63 -1.44
C ILE A 57 9.99 1.91 -2.66
N GLN A 58 11.31 1.98 -2.45
CA GLN A 58 12.34 2.29 -3.44
C GLN A 58 12.30 1.35 -4.65
N ILE A 59 11.74 0.14 -4.51
CA ILE A 59 11.60 -0.84 -5.60
C ILE A 59 10.57 -0.44 -6.66
N LEU A 60 9.75 0.58 -6.39
CA LEU A 60 8.68 1.07 -7.27
C LEU A 60 9.01 2.41 -7.93
N THR A 61 10.18 2.97 -7.61
CA THR A 61 10.74 4.20 -8.19
C THR A 61 11.90 3.85 -9.09
#